data_AF-A0A967EW17-F1
#
_entry.id   AF-A0A967EW17-F1
#
_cell.length_a   1.000
_cell.length_b   1.000
_cell.length_c   1.000
_cell.angle_alpha   90.00
_cell.angle_beta   90.00
_cell.angle_gamma   90.00
#
_symmetry.space_group_name_H-M   'P 1'
#
loop_
_entity.id
_entity.type
_entity.pdbx_description
1 polymer ?
#
loop_
_entity_poly.entity_id
_entity_poly.type
_entity_poly.pdbx_seq_one_letter_code
_entity_poly.pdbx_strand_id
1 'polypeptide(L)'
;MFGVISGIVLLAGSVGLMAAAVLHNQLDPNYATAMTIPLANIISLITALLSAVVSALASRGGRARAAAKRTMMTGFACAVVLALLLPLSNGGHLSSVQ
;
A
#
# COMPACT_ATOMS: atom_id res chain seq x y z
N MET A 1 21.13 -3.82 -5.45
CA MET A 1 20.14 -2.79 -5.86
C MET A 1 18.77 -3.39 -6.20
N PHE A 2 18.71 -4.61 -6.76
CA PHE A 2 17.43 -5.31 -7.05
C PHE A 2 16.39 -5.27 -5.93
N GLY A 3 16.76 -5.57 -4.68
CA GLY A 3 15.80 -5.54 -3.55
C GLY A 3 15.24 -4.15 -3.21
N VAL A 4 15.97 -3.07 -3.51
CA VAL A 4 15.48 -1.70 -3.32
C VAL A 4 14.49 -1.35 -4.43
N ILE A 5 14.78 -1.76 -5.67
CA ILE A 5 13.92 -1.53 -6.84
C ILE A 5 12.59 -2.29 -6.68
N SER A 6 12.65 -3.58 -6.30
CA SER A 6 11.44 -4.36 -6.04
C SER A 6 10.63 -3.80 -4.87
N GLY A 7 11.29 -3.30 -3.82
CA GLY A 7 10.64 -2.58 -2.74
C GLY A 7 9.86 -1.36 -3.22
N ILE A 8 10.48 -0.50 -4.06
CA ILE A 8 9.82 0.69 -4.62
C ILE A 8 8.63 0.30 -5.50
N VAL A 9 8.77 -0.71 -6.35
CA VAL A 9 7.67 -1.18 -7.22
C VAL A 9 6.49 -1.70 -6.40
N LEU A 10 6.74 -2.47 -5.34
CA LEU A 10 5.68 -2.95 -4.44
C LEU A 10 4.97 -1.80 -3.72
N LEU A 11 5.71 -0.76 -3.35
CA LEU A 11 5.19 0.42 -2.64
C LEU A 11 4.37 1.31 -3.59
N ALA A 12 4.82 1.49 -4.83
CA ALA A 12 4.03 2.14 -5.87
C ALA A 12 2.75 1.33 -6.20
N GLY A 13 2.87 0.00 -6.23
CA GLY A 13 1.75 -0.91 -6.43
C GLY A 13 0.71 -0.79 -5.32
N SER A 14 1.11 -0.75 -4.04
CA SER A 14 0.16 -0.63 -2.92
C SER A 14 -0.64 0.68 -3.00
N VAL A 15 0.05 1.80 -3.23
CA VAL A 15 -0.61 3.10 -3.35
C VAL A 15 -1.53 3.14 -4.57
N GLY A 16 -1.06 2.61 -5.71
CA GLY A 16 -1.83 2.58 -6.95
C GLY A 16 -3.10 1.72 -6.83
N LEU A 17 -3.04 0.59 -6.15
CA LEU A 17 -4.16 -0.33 -5.98
C LEU A 17 -5.26 0.31 -5.10
N MET A 18 -4.87 0.96 -4.01
CA MET A 18 -5.79 1.73 -3.16
C MET A 18 -6.41 2.90 -3.92
N ALA A 19 -5.60 3.69 -4.62
CA ALA A 19 -6.09 4.84 -5.39
C ALA A 19 -7.05 4.42 -6.51
N ALA A 20 -6.74 3.33 -7.22
CA ALA A 20 -7.59 2.80 -8.28
C ALA A 20 -8.94 2.30 -7.74
N ALA A 21 -8.95 1.64 -6.58
CA ALA A 21 -10.19 1.18 -5.95
C ALA A 21 -11.11 2.36 -5.56
N VAL A 22 -10.53 3.42 -4.99
CA VAL A 22 -11.27 4.65 -4.64
C VAL A 22 -11.79 5.33 -5.90
N LEU A 23 -10.94 5.54 -6.92
CA LEU A 23 -11.34 6.14 -8.20
C LEU A 23 -12.45 5.34 -8.89
N HIS A 24 -12.37 4.02 -8.90
CA HIS A 24 -13.38 3.16 -9.51
C HIS A 24 -14.74 3.30 -8.81
N ASN A 25 -14.76 3.34 -7.47
CA ASN A 25 -16.01 3.57 -6.74
C ASN A 25 -16.57 5.00 -6.94
N GLN A 26 -15.73 6.00 -7.19
CA GLN A 26 -16.21 7.36 -7.49
C GLN A 26 -16.79 7.49 -8.92
N LEU A 27 -16.30 6.69 -9.87
CA LEU A 27 -16.77 6.68 -11.26
C LEU A 27 -18.05 5.85 -11.43
N ASP A 28 -18.19 4.74 -10.70
CA ASP A 28 -19.36 3.87 -10.69
C ASP A 28 -19.72 3.48 -9.24
N PRO A 29 -20.43 4.35 -8.52
CA PRO A 29 -20.77 4.15 -7.13
C PRO A 29 -21.86 3.07 -7.02
N ASN A 30 -21.48 1.89 -6.58
CA ASN A 30 -22.39 0.80 -6.28
C ASN A 30 -21.90 0.00 -5.06
N TYR A 31 -22.77 -0.83 -4.49
CA TYR A 31 -22.43 -1.63 -3.31
C TYR A 31 -21.25 -2.57 -3.55
N ALA A 32 -21.09 -3.10 -4.77
CA ALA A 32 -19.99 -3.98 -5.10
C ALA A 32 -18.65 -3.21 -5.11
N THR A 33 -18.59 -2.02 -5.71
CA THR A 33 -17.38 -1.19 -5.74
C THR A 33 -17.03 -0.66 -4.36
N ALA A 34 -18.03 -0.31 -3.53
CA ALA A 34 -17.81 0.09 -2.14
C ALA A 34 -17.11 -1.02 -1.31
N MET A 35 -17.53 -2.27 -1.48
CA MET A 35 -16.92 -3.43 -0.80
C MET A 35 -15.50 -3.75 -1.30
N THR A 36 -15.11 -3.29 -2.49
CA THR A 36 -13.76 -3.50 -3.01
C THR A 36 -12.71 -2.60 -2.34
N ILE A 37 -13.11 -1.45 -1.79
CA ILE A 37 -12.20 -0.50 -1.12
C ILE A 37 -11.52 -1.11 0.13
N PRO A 38 -12.23 -1.72 1.10
CA PRO A 38 -11.58 -2.35 2.25
C PRO A 38 -10.68 -3.53 1.84
N LEU A 39 -11.09 -4.31 0.84
CA LEU A 39 -10.27 -5.39 0.26
C LEU A 39 -8.98 -4.85 -0.36
N ALA A 40 -9.08 -3.80 -1.18
CA ALA A 40 -7.94 -3.14 -1.79
C ALA A 40 -7.00 -2.55 -0.73
N ASN A 41 -7.54 -1.99 0.36
CA ASN A 41 -6.73 -1.47 1.46
C ASN A 41 -5.95 -2.58 2.18
N ILE A 42 -6.56 -3.73 2.46
CA ILE A 42 -5.87 -4.90 3.05
C ILE A 42 -4.74 -5.39 2.13
N ILE A 43 -5.01 -5.54 0.83
CA ILE A 43 -3.99 -5.97 -0.14
C ILE A 43 -2.85 -4.95 -0.24
N SER A 44 -3.19 -3.66 -0.21
CA SER A 44 -2.21 -2.56 -0.21
C SER A 44 -1.35 -2.58 1.06
N LEU A 45 -1.93 -2.87 2.21
CA LEU A 45 -1.21 -3.00 3.46
C LEU A 45 -0.21 -4.18 3.42
N ILE A 46 -0.65 -5.34 2.93
CA ILE A 46 0.20 -6.54 2.79
C ILE A 46 1.38 -6.24 1.85
N THR A 47 1.12 -5.60 0.70
CA THR A 47 2.17 -5.25 -0.26
C THR A 47 3.15 -4.21 0.27
N ALA A 48 2.69 -3.23 1.05
CA ALA A 48 3.55 -2.25 1.74
C ALA A 48 4.45 -2.92 2.80
N LEU A 49 3.92 -3.88 3.57
CA LEU A 49 4.70 -4.66 4.53
C LEU A 49 5.74 -5.55 3.83
N LEU A 50 5.36 -6.22 2.73
CA LEU A 50 6.29 -7.00 1.92
C LEU A 50 7.41 -6.14 1.34
N SER A 51 7.11 -4.91 0.89
CA SER A 51 8.12 -3.93 0.45
C SER A 51 9.13 -3.61 1.56
N ALA A 52 8.65 -3.40 2.79
CA ALA A 52 9.51 -3.14 3.94
C ALA A 52 10.40 -4.35 4.28
N VAL A 53 9.86 -5.58 4.22
CA VAL A 53 10.63 -6.82 4.45
C VAL A 53 11.70 -7.02 3.38
N VAL A 54 11.36 -6.84 2.11
CA VAL A 54 12.31 -6.97 0.99
C VAL A 54 13.41 -5.91 1.08
N SER A 55 13.07 -4.68 1.45
CA SER A 55 14.05 -3.61 1.71
C SER A 55 14.94 -3.93 2.91
N ALA A 56 14.40 -4.52 3.97
CA ALA A 56 15.16 -4.95 5.14
C ALA A 56 16.15 -6.07 4.80
N LEU A 57 15.72 -7.08 4.03
CA LEU A 57 16.60 -8.14 3.54
C LEU A 57 17.71 -7.59 2.63
N ALA A 58 17.37 -6.66 1.74
CA ALA A 58 18.34 -5.97 0.89
C ALA A 58 19.36 -5.15 1.70
N SER A 59 18.96 -4.59 2.85
CA SER A 59 19.85 -3.83 3.74
C SER A 59 20.93 -4.71 4.41
N ARG A 60 20.64 -6.01 4.61
CA ARG A 60 21.59 -6.99 5.17
C ARG A 60 22.65 -7.43 4.15
N GLY A 61 22.34 -7.39 2.85
CA GLY A 61 23.20 -7.87 1.76
C GLY A 61 24.29 -6.92 1.25
N GLY A 62 24.44 -5.70 1.81
CA GLY A 62 25.57 -4.81 1.53
C GLY A 62 25.40 -3.75 0.42
N ARG A 63 26.44 -2.90 0.32
CA ARG A 63 26.70 -1.69 -0.52
C ARG A 63 25.62 -0.58 -0.58
N ALA A 64 24.32 -0.87 -0.48
CA ALA A 64 23.24 0.11 -0.59
C ALA A 64 22.45 0.29 0.73
N ARG A 65 23.12 0.16 1.88
CA ARG A 65 22.48 0.14 3.21
C ARG A 65 21.67 1.41 3.52
N ALA A 66 22.17 2.58 3.11
CA ALA A 66 21.48 3.85 3.31
C ALA A 66 20.18 3.94 2.47
N ALA A 67 20.23 3.55 1.20
CA ALA A 67 19.06 3.54 0.32
C ALA A 67 18.02 2.52 0.80
N ALA A 68 18.44 1.30 1.17
CA ALA A 68 17.57 0.26 1.69
C ALA A 68 16.90 0.64 3.03
N LYS A 69 17.62 1.37 3.90
CA LYS A 69 17.05 1.89 5.15
C LYS A 69 15.98 2.96 4.87
N ARG A 70 16.21 3.85 3.91
CA ARG A 70 15.21 4.83 3.48
C ARG A 70 13.96 4.16 2.92
N THR A 71 14.10 3.18 2.03
CA THR A 71 12.94 2.48 1.45
C THR A 71 12.17 1.64 2.47
N MET A 72 12.86 1.04 3.43
CA MET A 72 12.23 0.37 4.57
C MET A 72 11.39 1.36 5.39
N MET A 73 11.94 2.54 5.71
CA MET A 73 11.25 3.55 6.50
C MET A 73 10.01 4.10 5.77
N THR A 74 10.12 4.35 4.47
CA THR A 74 8.97 4.77 3.65
C THR A 74 7.92 3.67 3.53
N GLY A 75 8.32 2.40 3.40
CA GLY A 75 7.39 1.26 3.37
C GLY A 75 6.62 1.13 4.68
N PHE A 76 7.30 1.30 5.80
CA PHE A 76 6.67 1.29 7.13
C PHE A 76 5.70 2.45 7.32
N ALA A 77 6.10 3.67 6.94
CA ALA A 77 5.23 4.84 7.00
C ALA A 77 3.97 4.64 6.14
N CYS A 78 4.13 4.10 4.92
CA CYS A 78 3.01 3.78 4.04
C CYS A 78 2.09 2.73 4.65
N ALA A 79 2.64 1.66 5.24
CA ALA A 79 1.84 0.65 5.94
C ALA A 79 1.06 1.25 7.12
N VAL A 80 1.65 2.15 7.90
CA VAL A 80 0.95 2.85 9.00
C VAL A 80 -0.21 3.69 8.46
N VAL A 81 -0.01 4.45 7.37
CA VAL A 81 -1.08 5.25 6.76
C VAL A 81 -2.21 4.34 6.24
N LEU A 82 -1.89 3.25 5.55
CA LEU A 82 -2.88 2.28 5.07
C LEU A 82 -3.63 1.60 6.23
N ALA A 83 -2.94 1.29 7.33
CA ALA A 83 -3.56 0.76 8.53
C ALA A 83 -4.52 1.76 9.18
N LEU A 84 -4.18 3.04 9.21
CA LEU A 84 -5.08 4.11 9.67
C LEU A 84 -6.27 4.32 8.73
N LEU A 85 -6.13 4.00 7.45
CA LEU A 85 -7.21 4.03 6.47
C LEU A 85 -8.18 2.84 6.61
N LEU A 86 -7.81 1.74 7.28
CA LEU A 86 -8.69 0.58 7.46
C LEU A 86 -10.03 0.93 8.12
N PRO A 87 -10.08 1.62 9.28
CA PRO A 87 -11.36 2.00 9.89
C PRO A 87 -12.17 2.95 9.00
N LEU A 88 -11.51 3.81 8.22
CA LEU A 88 -12.18 4.72 7.27
C LEU A 88 -12.74 3.97 6.06
N SER A 89 -12.02 2.97 5.53
CA SER A 89 -12.50 2.09 4.46
C SER A 89 -13.67 1.24 4.94
N ASN A 90 -13.58 0.69 6.15
CA ASN A 90 -14.60 -0.21 6.68
C ASN A 90 -15.86 0.52 7.17
N GLY A 91 -15.72 1.79 7.58
CA GLY A 91 -16.84 2.67 7.91
C GLY A 91 -17.55 3.27 6.69
N GLY A 92 -17.12 2.95 5.47
CA GLY A 92 -17.72 3.47 4.23
C GLY A 92 -17.42 4.95 3.95
N HIS A 93 -16.61 5.63 4.76
CA HIS A 93 -16.27 7.04 4.57
C HIS A 93 -15.45 7.30 3.30
N LEU A 94 -14.80 6.27 2.77
CA LEU A 94 -14.02 6.32 1.52
C LEU A 94 -14.83 5.86 0.30
N SER A 95 -16.08 5.44 0.50
CA SER A 95 -16.96 4.95 -0.56
C SER A 95 -18.20 5.83 -0.71
N SER A 96 -18.65 6.05 -1.94
CA SER A 96 -20.00 6.56 -2.21
C SER A 96 -20.90 5.40 -2.63
N VAL A 97 -22.11 5.37 -2.08
CA VAL A 97 -23.16 4.42 -2.45
C VAL A 97 -24.38 5.26 -2.82
N GLN A 98 -24.81 5.20 -4.08
CA GLN A 98 -26.06 5.79 -4.55
C GLN A 98 -27.18 4.74 -4.57
#